data_AF-M6Q5L4-F1
#
_entry.id   AF-M6Q5L4-F1
#
_cell.length_a   1.000
_cell.length_b   1.000
_cell.length_c   1.000
_cell.angle_alpha   90.00
_cell.angle_beta   90.00
_cell.angle_gamma   90.00
#
_symmetry.space_group_name_H-M   'P 1'
#
loop_
_entity.id
_entity.type
_entity.pdbx_description
1 polymer ?
#
loop_
_entity_poly.entity_id
_entity_poly.type
_entity_poly.pdbx_seq_one_letter_code
_entity_poly.pdbx_strand_id
1 'polypeptide(L)'
;MDANIGQSSGGHTGIRVGNKVYHYQFFPDDIFHLVRETYDDFAFDYNIISNRTSVLTRLKLTQKEVSILESELNHLYLVQFRHLQNLEMLKKETKFLEELNSPEKKIGLRATAYFTPAGKSKLTKDLKAKLTAALGKNFLSHLEQTLKNEILLPNNELLKMEFPPLPEKMSRDKFPFFKPGSYLKFRDILEGIILCQILAEEWSLNEEFIISNTKESLTEREKTLLENFNAKQTEGLIQILSERDPGWAYSALVNLGRLHTIEESIRTGTPVFLSSFPDNPQIVYRKDSDDTQALQHITEETSAIASLARKKISALKELTEKEYQIWEDASNRAFELQKGIGTAIPIRVTWDKLLPQRENKFLIPMRLPENSVLAEYLKLAKARELEYHVRLKKLYPFHLLFENCTTEVLKNVQDSFDRKKIPFPSEKIDFGFSFAFIPFYASHWISNNWKNEGKKIFLSYRRKKLSELLKQNPSWKTHFKESLTLSSSIYKSNREDHFFLLFTDDVFWVRPFYGIVNLATGLGATLIGILALPLDRGERFQKGFQSLFFSFPELAFFNIRKGTFPMVSIKEIPDELFQFQEED
;
A
#
# COMPACT_ATOMS: atom_id res chain seq x y z
N MET A 1 -7.69 7.77 24.38
CA MET A 1 -8.50 8.17 23.21
C MET A 1 -7.70 7.79 21.99
N ASP A 2 -7.79 6.53 21.58
CA ASP A 2 -7.23 6.07 20.32
C ASP A 2 -8.26 6.36 19.24
N ALA A 3 -8.16 7.56 18.67
CA ALA A 3 -8.91 7.89 17.48
C ALA A 3 -8.39 6.99 16.37
N ASN A 4 -9.25 6.09 15.86
CA ASN A 4 -8.96 5.28 14.68
C ASN A 4 -8.42 6.16 13.53
N ILE A 5 -7.10 6.15 13.37
CA ILE A 5 -6.36 5.73 12.18
C ILE A 5 -7.27 5.75 10.93
N GLY A 6 -7.17 6.81 10.12
CA GLY A 6 -7.86 6.96 8.83
C GLY A 6 -9.02 7.96 8.80
N GLN A 7 -9.59 8.34 9.94
CA GLN A 7 -10.72 9.28 10.00
C GLN A 7 -10.28 10.62 10.59
N SER A 8 -9.45 11.39 9.87
CA SER A 8 -9.09 12.75 10.30
C SER A 8 -10.36 13.62 10.39
N SER A 9 -10.86 13.79 11.61
CA SER A 9 -12.11 14.47 11.91
C SER A 9 -12.04 15.98 11.70
N GLY A 10 -10.84 16.55 11.58
CA GLY A 10 -10.58 17.98 11.35
C GLY A 10 -10.22 18.40 9.92
N GLY A 11 -10.16 17.46 8.96
CA GLY A 11 -9.69 17.70 7.59
C GLY A 11 -8.27 17.16 7.33
N HIS A 12 -7.77 17.32 6.11
CA HIS A 12 -6.46 16.81 5.70
C HIS A 12 -5.73 17.84 4.84
N THR A 13 -4.41 17.88 4.97
CA THR A 13 -3.56 18.81 4.24
C THR A 13 -2.51 18.00 3.48
N GLY A 14 -2.34 18.32 2.21
CA GLY A 14 -1.28 17.79 1.36
C GLY A 14 -0.74 18.90 0.47
N ILE A 15 0.48 18.70 -0.03
CA ILE A 15 1.06 19.56 -1.05
C ILE A 15 1.20 18.80 -2.35
N ARG A 16 0.71 19.41 -3.43
CA ARG A 16 0.78 18.86 -4.77
C ARG A 16 1.91 19.51 -5.55
N VAL A 17 2.75 18.70 -6.19
CA VAL A 17 3.77 19.13 -7.16
C VAL A 17 3.62 18.25 -8.41
N GLY A 18 3.23 18.85 -9.54
CA GLY A 18 2.84 18.11 -10.74
C GLY A 18 1.71 17.12 -10.45
N ASN A 19 1.89 15.85 -10.79
CA ASN A 19 0.94 14.77 -10.46
C ASN A 19 1.22 14.07 -9.11
N LYS A 20 2.14 14.57 -8.27
CA LYS A 20 2.49 13.94 -6.98
C LYS A 20 1.85 14.72 -5.83
N VAL A 21 1.18 14.03 -4.92
CA VAL A 21 0.69 14.59 -3.67
C VAL A 21 1.52 14.04 -2.52
N TYR A 22 2.06 14.94 -1.70
CA TYR A 22 2.77 14.62 -0.48
C TYR A 22 1.90 14.99 0.72
N HIS A 23 1.64 14.04 1.60
CA HIS A 23 0.87 14.27 2.81
C HIS A 23 1.30 13.30 3.91
N TYR A 24 1.02 13.65 5.16
CA TYR A 24 1.32 12.76 6.28
C TYR A 24 0.09 12.00 6.76
N GLN A 25 0.27 10.72 7.08
CA GLN A 25 -0.77 9.84 7.57
C GLN A 25 -0.26 8.97 8.72
N PHE A 26 -1.13 8.73 9.69
CA PHE A 26 -0.84 7.86 10.84
C PHE A 26 -1.22 6.41 10.50
N PHE A 27 -0.29 5.49 10.76
CA PHE A 27 -0.45 4.06 10.50
C PHE A 27 -0.48 3.25 11.82
N PRO A 28 -0.97 1.99 11.82
CA PRO A 28 -1.07 1.14 13.02
C PRO A 28 0.27 0.76 13.67
N ASP A 29 1.40 1.10 13.06
CA ASP A 29 2.74 0.92 13.63
C ASP A 29 3.17 2.09 14.54
N ASP A 30 2.25 3.04 14.79
CA ASP A 30 2.45 4.28 15.55
C ASP A 30 3.58 5.17 15.02
N ILE A 31 3.89 5.08 13.72
CA ILE A 31 4.84 5.96 13.05
C ILE A 31 4.05 6.86 12.09
N PHE A 32 4.34 8.16 12.12
CA PHE A 32 3.70 9.12 11.22
C PHE A 32 4.40 9.15 9.85
N HIS A 33 3.74 8.64 8.83
CA HIS A 33 4.33 8.39 7.51
C HIS A 33 4.10 9.56 6.57
N LEU A 34 5.15 10.00 5.87
CA LEU A 34 5.06 10.81 4.66
C LEU A 34 4.69 9.90 3.49
N VAL A 35 3.46 10.05 3.01
CA VAL A 35 2.91 9.33 1.86
C VAL A 35 3.12 10.17 0.61
N ARG A 36 3.41 9.49 -0.50
CA ARG A 36 3.51 10.07 -1.83
C ARG A 36 2.68 9.23 -2.81
N GLU A 37 1.61 9.81 -3.31
CA GLU A 37 0.70 9.16 -4.25
C GLU A 37 0.36 10.08 -5.43
N THR A 38 -0.37 9.55 -6.42
CA THR A 38 -0.82 10.36 -7.56
C THR A 38 -1.96 11.28 -7.13
N TYR A 39 -2.11 12.42 -7.79
CA TYR A 39 -3.24 13.30 -7.48
C TYR A 39 -4.60 12.64 -7.79
N ASP A 40 -4.64 11.80 -8.82
CA ASP A 40 -5.88 11.13 -9.22
C ASP A 40 -6.35 10.14 -8.14
N ASP A 41 -5.43 9.31 -7.62
CA ASP A 41 -5.71 8.38 -6.52
C ASP A 41 -6.14 9.15 -5.27
N PHE A 42 -5.37 10.18 -4.89
CA PHE A 42 -5.69 11.04 -3.74
C PHE A 42 -7.08 11.69 -3.88
N ALA A 43 -7.37 12.27 -5.04
CA ALA A 43 -8.63 12.98 -5.27
C ALA A 43 -9.81 12.01 -5.32
N PHE A 44 -9.64 10.82 -5.89
CA PHE A 44 -10.67 9.78 -5.86
C PHE A 44 -10.98 9.36 -4.42
N ASP A 45 -9.96 8.98 -3.65
CA ASP A 45 -10.14 8.52 -2.28
C ASP A 45 -10.69 9.61 -1.37
N TYR A 46 -10.23 10.85 -1.55
CA TYR A 46 -10.60 11.97 -0.69
C TYR A 46 -11.94 12.62 -1.10
N ASN A 47 -12.10 13.00 -2.37
CA ASN A 47 -13.27 13.73 -2.84
C ASN A 47 -14.47 12.83 -3.14
N ILE A 48 -14.20 11.62 -3.63
CA ILE A 48 -15.24 10.69 -4.08
C ILE A 48 -15.58 9.72 -2.95
N ILE A 49 -14.69 8.79 -2.65
CA ILE A 49 -14.94 7.72 -1.67
C ILE A 49 -15.19 8.30 -0.28
N SER A 50 -14.35 9.23 0.16
CA SER A 50 -14.47 9.86 1.48
C SER A 50 -15.46 11.02 1.54
N ASN A 51 -16.08 11.39 0.41
CA ASN A 51 -17.04 12.49 0.29
C ASN A 51 -16.54 13.82 0.88
N ARG A 52 -15.27 14.18 0.68
CA ARG A 52 -14.71 15.43 1.23
C ARG A 52 -14.59 16.51 0.17
N THR A 53 -14.84 17.76 0.54
CA THR A 53 -14.54 18.89 -0.34
C THR A 53 -13.07 19.26 -0.19
N SER A 54 -12.36 19.44 -1.30
CA SER A 54 -10.97 19.90 -1.31
C SER A 54 -10.90 21.38 -1.66
N VAL A 55 -10.00 22.09 -0.98
CA VAL A 55 -9.64 23.46 -1.30
C VAL A 55 -8.21 23.46 -1.80
N LEU A 56 -8.02 23.85 -3.05
CA LEU A 56 -6.71 23.93 -3.68
C LEU A 56 -6.32 25.39 -3.83
N THR A 57 -5.21 25.79 -3.22
CA THR A 57 -4.61 27.11 -3.40
C THR A 57 -3.37 26.96 -4.27
N ARG A 58 -3.37 27.54 -5.48
CA ARG A 58 -2.23 27.46 -6.40
C ARG A 58 -1.17 28.47 -6.00
N LEU A 59 -0.04 28.00 -5.47
CA LEU A 59 1.04 28.88 -5.06
C LEU A 59 1.78 29.44 -6.27
N LYS A 60 2.10 30.73 -6.23
CA LYS A 60 2.86 31.42 -7.28
C LYS A 60 4.35 31.27 -6.99
N LEU A 61 4.90 30.12 -7.39
CA LEU A 61 6.32 29.78 -7.26
C LEU A 61 6.99 29.80 -8.64
N THR A 62 8.25 30.22 -8.71
CA THR A 62 9.09 30.09 -9.90
C THR A 62 9.49 28.63 -10.11
N GLN A 63 9.88 28.25 -11.34
CA GLN A 63 10.31 26.88 -11.64
C GLN A 63 11.44 26.39 -10.72
N LYS A 64 12.38 27.28 -10.40
CA LYS A 64 13.49 26.98 -9.48
C LYS A 64 12.98 26.64 -8.07
N GLU A 65 12.00 27.38 -7.57
CA GLU A 65 11.40 27.15 -6.24
C GLU A 65 10.58 25.86 -6.21
N VAL A 66 9.86 25.56 -7.29
CA VAL A 66 9.16 24.27 -7.47
C VAL A 66 10.16 23.11 -7.45
N SER A 67 11.26 23.19 -8.20
CA SER A 67 12.29 22.14 -8.21
C SER A 67 12.95 21.95 -6.84
N ILE A 68 13.18 23.02 -6.08
CA ILE A 68 13.70 22.93 -4.70
C ILE A 68 12.72 22.16 -3.82
N LEU A 69 11.46 22.56 -3.84
CA LEU A 69 10.42 21.93 -3.04
C LEU A 69 10.24 20.45 -3.41
N GLU A 70 10.18 20.12 -4.70
CA GLU A 70 10.04 18.74 -5.15
C GLU A 70 11.25 17.88 -4.75
N SER A 71 12.47 18.42 -4.91
CA SER A 71 13.70 17.71 -4.55
C SER A 71 13.76 17.41 -3.05
N GLU A 72 13.42 18.37 -2.20
CA GLU A 72 13.46 18.20 -0.74
C GLU A 72 12.35 17.28 -0.22
N LEU A 73 11.13 17.38 -0.76
CA LEU A 73 10.04 16.46 -0.40
C LEU A 73 10.34 15.02 -0.84
N ASN A 74 10.91 14.83 -2.04
CA ASN A 74 11.37 13.51 -2.48
C ASN A 74 12.48 12.98 -1.59
N HIS A 75 13.44 13.82 -1.20
CA HIS A 75 14.52 13.44 -0.30
C HIS A 75 13.98 12.98 1.06
N LEU A 76 13.10 13.76 1.68
CA LEU A 76 12.44 13.41 2.95
C LEU A 76 11.68 12.07 2.85
N TYR A 77 10.92 11.89 1.77
CA TYR A 77 10.19 10.66 1.50
C TYR A 77 11.15 9.46 1.39
N LEU A 78 12.24 9.58 0.63
CA LEU A 78 13.22 8.51 0.46
C LEU A 78 13.96 8.18 1.76
N VAL A 79 14.29 9.20 2.57
CA VAL A 79 14.92 9.01 3.89
C VAL A 79 14.00 8.20 4.82
N GLN A 80 12.72 8.59 4.92
CA GLN A 80 11.78 7.86 5.77
C GLN A 80 11.47 6.46 5.22
N PHE A 81 11.30 6.34 3.90
CA PHE A 81 11.14 5.04 3.24
C PHE A 81 12.29 4.10 3.60
N ARG A 82 13.54 4.59 3.56
CA ARG A 82 14.70 3.79 3.96
C ARG A 82 14.70 3.44 5.45
N HIS A 83 14.29 4.35 6.32
CA HIS A 83 14.12 4.04 7.74
C HIS A 83 13.14 2.88 7.96
N LEU A 84 11.99 2.91 7.30
CA LEU A 84 10.98 1.85 7.38
C LEU A 84 11.48 0.53 6.78
N GLN A 85 12.20 0.57 5.64
CA GLN A 85 12.84 -0.61 5.07
C GLN A 85 13.86 -1.26 6.03
N ASN A 86 14.64 -0.47 6.75
CA ASN A 86 15.58 -0.98 7.74
C ASN A 86 14.84 -1.68 8.90
N LEU A 87 13.70 -1.13 9.35
CA LEU A 87 12.85 -1.78 10.36
C LEU A 87 12.32 -3.13 9.86
N GLU A 88 11.80 -3.19 8.64
CA GLU A 88 11.33 -4.44 8.03
C GLU A 88 12.44 -5.47 7.87
N MET A 89 13.68 -5.03 7.60
CA MET A 89 14.82 -5.93 7.54
C MET A 89 15.19 -6.50 8.93
N LEU A 90 15.12 -5.70 10.00
CA LEU A 90 15.30 -6.19 11.37
C LEU A 90 14.22 -7.20 11.76
N LYS A 91 12.95 -6.94 11.42
CA LYS A 91 11.85 -7.90 11.64
C LYS A 91 12.12 -9.23 10.94
N LYS A 92 12.63 -9.21 9.70
CA LYS A 92 12.99 -10.41 8.93
C LYS A 92 14.16 -11.18 9.57
N GLU A 93 15.17 -10.48 10.08
CA GLU A 93 16.28 -11.09 10.83
C GLU A 93 15.78 -11.77 12.12
N THR A 94 14.91 -11.09 12.89
CA THR A 94 14.27 -11.68 14.07
C THR A 94 13.48 -12.94 13.70
N LYS A 95 12.60 -12.88 12.69
CA LYS A 95 11.81 -14.03 12.23
C LYS A 95 12.69 -15.22 11.87
N PHE A 96 13.79 -14.98 11.15
CA PHE A 96 14.72 -16.04 10.77
C PHE A 96 15.38 -16.70 11.99
N LEU A 97 15.80 -15.92 12.98
CA LEU A 97 16.38 -16.45 14.21
C LEU A 97 15.33 -17.18 15.06
N GLU A 98 14.06 -16.76 15.03
CA GLU A 98 12.96 -17.50 15.65
C GLU A 98 12.77 -18.87 15.01
N GLU A 99 12.81 -18.95 13.68
CA GLU A 99 12.71 -20.20 12.93
C GLU A 99 13.89 -21.14 13.22
N LEU A 100 15.12 -20.62 13.34
CA LEU A 100 16.31 -21.39 13.74
C LEU A 100 16.28 -21.88 15.19
N ASN A 101 15.66 -21.11 16.09
CA ASN A 101 15.47 -21.51 17.49
C ASN A 101 14.27 -22.46 17.68
N SER A 102 13.41 -22.61 16.67
CA SER A 102 12.28 -23.51 16.74
C SER A 102 12.73 -24.98 16.81
N PRO A 103 11.98 -25.88 17.48
CA PRO A 103 12.32 -27.30 17.53
C PRO A 103 12.40 -27.96 16.14
N GLU A 104 11.57 -27.50 15.19
CA GLU A 104 11.55 -28.03 13.83
C GLU A 104 12.72 -27.55 12.97
N LYS A 105 13.31 -26.40 13.31
CA LYS A 105 14.41 -25.74 12.57
C LYS A 105 14.13 -25.58 11.07
N LYS A 106 12.85 -25.43 10.71
CA LYS A 106 12.44 -25.18 9.34
C LYS A 106 12.38 -23.68 9.07
N ILE A 107 13.07 -23.26 8.03
CA ILE A 107 13.26 -21.84 7.67
C ILE A 107 12.36 -21.49 6.49
N GLY A 108 11.65 -20.37 6.57
CA GLY A 108 10.87 -19.79 5.49
C GLY A 108 11.75 -19.10 4.45
N LEU A 109 11.75 -19.62 3.22
CA LEU A 109 12.57 -19.08 2.12
C LEU A 109 11.69 -18.41 1.06
N ARG A 110 12.03 -17.19 0.65
CA ARG A 110 11.14 -16.37 -0.20
C ARG A 110 10.98 -16.97 -1.59
N ALA A 111 9.79 -16.79 -2.16
CA ALA A 111 9.43 -17.23 -3.51
C ALA A 111 9.61 -18.74 -3.77
N THR A 112 9.78 -19.56 -2.74
CA THR A 112 9.94 -21.01 -2.88
C THR A 112 8.60 -21.76 -2.88
N ALA A 113 7.54 -21.17 -2.31
CA ALA A 113 6.21 -21.81 -2.26
C ALA A 113 5.57 -21.99 -3.64
N TYR A 114 6.03 -21.21 -4.63
CA TYR A 114 5.57 -21.30 -6.01
C TYR A 114 5.98 -22.60 -6.71
N PHE A 115 6.88 -23.38 -6.14
CA PHE A 115 7.42 -24.59 -6.76
C PHE A 115 7.07 -25.84 -5.96
N THR A 116 6.85 -26.95 -6.66
CA THR A 116 6.56 -28.25 -6.05
C THR A 116 7.36 -29.38 -6.72
N PRO A 117 7.93 -30.32 -5.93
CA PRO A 117 8.58 -31.51 -6.46
C PRO A 117 7.59 -32.54 -7.00
N ALA A 118 6.28 -32.39 -6.75
CA ALA A 118 5.25 -33.35 -7.15
C ALA A 118 5.02 -33.45 -8.67
N GLY A 119 5.58 -32.51 -9.44
CA GLY A 119 5.48 -32.47 -10.89
C GLY A 119 6.80 -32.05 -11.54
N LYS A 120 6.97 -32.47 -12.80
CA LYS A 120 8.08 -32.01 -13.65
C LYS A 120 7.63 -30.92 -14.60
N SER A 121 8.36 -29.83 -14.60
CA SER A 121 8.15 -28.71 -15.49
C SER A 121 8.56 -29.04 -16.93
N LYS A 122 7.71 -28.64 -17.89
CA LYS A 122 8.00 -28.77 -19.32
C LYS A 122 8.95 -27.66 -19.83
N LEU A 123 8.92 -26.47 -19.21
CA LEU A 123 9.83 -25.33 -19.44
C LEU A 123 11.29 -25.73 -19.19
N THR A 124 11.52 -26.44 -18.09
CA THR A 124 12.85 -26.51 -17.49
C THR A 124 13.84 -27.24 -18.39
N LYS A 125 13.38 -28.04 -19.35
CA LYS A 125 14.25 -28.70 -20.34
C LYS A 125 14.90 -27.70 -21.32
N ASP A 126 14.13 -26.76 -21.88
CA ASP A 126 14.68 -25.73 -22.79
C ASP A 126 15.53 -24.72 -22.02
N LEU A 127 15.04 -24.28 -20.86
CA LEU A 127 15.78 -23.38 -19.97
C LEU A 127 17.12 -23.99 -19.54
N LYS A 128 17.16 -25.27 -19.17
CA LYS A 128 18.39 -25.98 -18.81
C LYS A 128 19.36 -26.10 -19.97
N ALA A 129 18.87 -26.26 -21.20
CA ALA A 129 19.72 -26.23 -22.40
C ALA A 129 20.37 -24.86 -22.58
N LYS A 130 19.59 -23.76 -22.44
CA LYS A 130 20.10 -22.39 -22.51
C LYS A 130 21.09 -22.07 -21.39
N LEU A 131 20.77 -22.44 -20.14
CA LEU A 131 21.68 -22.32 -19.00
C LEU A 131 22.96 -23.12 -19.21
N THR A 132 22.87 -24.34 -19.75
CA THR A 132 24.04 -25.18 -20.06
C THR A 132 24.91 -24.55 -21.14
N ALA A 133 24.32 -23.97 -22.17
CA ALA A 133 25.04 -23.30 -23.25
C ALA A 133 25.75 -22.02 -22.77
N ALA A 134 25.11 -21.25 -21.88
CA ALA A 134 25.65 -19.98 -21.40
C ALA A 134 26.62 -20.11 -20.22
N LEU A 135 26.31 -20.97 -19.24
CA LEU A 135 27.05 -21.08 -17.97
C LEU A 135 27.85 -22.39 -17.85
N GLY A 136 27.58 -23.38 -18.69
CA GLY A 136 28.24 -24.68 -18.71
C GLY A 136 27.46 -25.80 -18.02
N LYS A 137 27.66 -27.03 -18.49
CA LYS A 137 26.89 -28.24 -18.09
C LYS A 137 26.90 -28.53 -16.58
N ASN A 138 28.00 -28.22 -15.90
CA ASN A 138 28.17 -28.51 -14.48
C ASN A 138 27.99 -27.26 -13.58
N PHE A 139 27.56 -26.13 -14.13
CA PHE A 139 27.48 -24.88 -13.37
C PHE A 139 26.55 -25.00 -12.15
N LEU A 140 25.32 -25.46 -12.36
CA LEU A 140 24.32 -25.57 -11.28
C LEU A 140 24.78 -26.52 -10.16
N SER A 141 25.37 -27.66 -10.51
CA SER A 141 25.88 -28.60 -9.51
C SER A 141 27.09 -28.04 -8.75
N HIS A 142 28.00 -27.33 -9.42
CA HIS A 142 29.11 -26.65 -8.75
C HIS A 142 28.63 -25.52 -7.85
N LEU A 143 27.64 -24.74 -8.30
CA LEU A 143 27.04 -23.66 -7.51
C LEU A 143 26.39 -24.21 -6.24
N GLU A 144 25.52 -25.22 -6.38
CA GLU A 144 24.87 -25.87 -5.24
C GLU A 144 25.88 -26.42 -4.24
N GLN A 145 26.92 -27.13 -4.72
CA GLN A 145 27.98 -27.65 -3.86
C GLN A 145 28.77 -26.53 -3.18
N THR A 146 29.06 -25.45 -3.88
CA THR A 146 29.75 -24.28 -3.31
C THR A 146 28.94 -23.67 -2.16
N LEU A 147 27.64 -23.46 -2.38
CA LEU A 147 26.72 -22.91 -1.39
C LEU A 147 26.55 -23.85 -0.17
N LYS A 148 26.40 -25.17 -0.41
CA LYS A 148 26.34 -26.19 0.65
C LYS A 148 27.62 -26.23 1.46
N ASN A 149 28.78 -26.13 0.81
CA ASN A 149 30.06 -26.09 1.50
C ASN A 149 30.15 -24.84 2.39
N GLU A 150 29.72 -23.67 1.92
CA GLU A 150 29.75 -22.42 2.69
C GLU A 150 28.98 -22.52 4.02
N ILE A 151 27.79 -23.11 4.02
CA ILE A 151 26.98 -23.29 5.25
C ILE A 151 27.48 -24.42 6.17
N LEU A 152 28.33 -25.32 5.65
CA LEU A 152 28.94 -26.41 6.43
C LEU A 152 30.31 -26.04 7.01
N LEU A 153 30.91 -24.93 6.57
CA LEU A 153 32.22 -24.48 7.06
C LEU A 153 32.23 -24.32 8.58
N PRO A 154 33.35 -24.66 9.26
CA PRO A 154 33.49 -24.49 10.70
C PRO A 154 33.39 -23.04 11.20
N ASN A 155 33.54 -22.08 10.29
CA ASN A 155 33.54 -20.65 10.55
C ASN A 155 32.52 -19.93 9.66
N ASN A 156 31.38 -20.57 9.35
CA ASN A 156 30.33 -19.93 8.58
C ASN A 156 29.82 -18.64 9.26
N GLU A 157 29.19 -17.76 8.50
CA GLU A 157 28.74 -16.46 9.03
C GLU A 157 27.67 -16.56 10.12
N LEU A 158 26.93 -17.67 10.19
CA LEU A 158 25.95 -17.88 11.26
C LEU A 158 26.64 -18.17 12.60
N LEU A 159 27.77 -18.89 12.60
CA LEU A 159 28.57 -19.16 13.80
C LEU A 159 29.25 -17.89 14.32
N LYS A 160 29.56 -16.95 13.44
CA LYS A 160 30.19 -15.66 13.76
C LYS A 160 29.25 -14.49 13.40
N MET A 161 27.96 -14.65 13.70
CA MET A 161 26.95 -13.67 13.27
C MET A 161 27.27 -12.30 13.86
N GLU A 162 27.54 -11.34 12.99
CA GLU A 162 27.74 -9.96 13.39
C GLU A 162 26.40 -9.24 13.44
N PHE A 163 26.20 -8.47 14.50
CA PHE A 163 25.06 -7.57 14.67
C PHE A 163 25.57 -6.13 14.50
N PRO A 164 25.47 -5.54 13.30
CA PRO A 164 25.89 -4.15 13.11
C PRO A 164 25.22 -3.22 14.13
N PRO A 165 25.95 -2.26 14.72
CA PRO A 165 25.35 -1.35 15.69
C PRO A 165 24.22 -0.55 15.03
N LEU A 166 23.13 -0.34 15.77
CA LEU A 166 22.07 0.55 15.32
C LEU A 166 22.63 1.98 15.22
N PRO A 167 22.19 2.79 14.23
CA PRO A 167 22.68 4.16 14.08
C PRO A 167 22.41 4.97 15.35
N GLU A 168 23.47 5.44 16.03
CA GLU A 168 23.38 6.18 17.31
C GLU A 168 22.47 7.40 17.20
N LYS A 169 22.50 8.07 16.05
CA LYS A 169 21.67 9.23 15.74
C LYS A 169 20.92 8.98 14.43
N MET A 170 19.60 9.07 14.48
CA MET A 170 18.75 9.10 13.30
C MET A 170 18.24 10.52 13.09
N SER A 171 18.09 10.91 11.83
CA SER A 171 17.63 12.26 11.46
C SER A 171 16.72 12.18 10.25
N ARG A 172 15.77 13.10 10.15
CA ARG A 172 14.78 13.14 9.06
C ARG A 172 15.37 13.57 7.71
N ASP A 173 16.54 14.21 7.73
CA ASP A 173 17.20 14.82 6.57
C ASP A 173 18.45 14.07 6.09
N LYS A 174 18.87 13.01 6.79
CA LYS A 174 20.06 12.22 6.43
C LYS A 174 19.66 10.82 6.00
N PHE A 175 20.22 10.38 4.88
CA PHE A 175 19.96 9.03 4.39
C PHE A 175 20.50 7.99 5.38
N PRO A 176 19.66 7.07 5.89
CA PRO A 176 20.05 6.14 6.94
C PRO A 176 20.71 4.92 6.32
N PHE A 177 22.00 5.08 5.99
CA PHE A 177 22.84 3.95 5.59
C PHE A 177 22.93 2.96 6.75
N PHE A 178 22.30 1.81 6.55
CA PHE A 178 22.29 0.71 7.49
C PHE A 178 23.02 -0.45 6.84
N LYS A 179 24.12 -0.90 7.46
CA LYS A 179 24.83 -2.10 7.01
C LYS A 179 23.96 -3.31 7.34
N PRO A 180 23.49 -4.09 6.35
CA PRO A 180 22.76 -5.30 6.66
C PRO A 180 23.64 -6.28 7.45
N GLY A 181 23.02 -7.03 8.37
CA GLY A 181 23.70 -8.10 9.11
C GLY A 181 23.99 -9.32 8.24
N SER A 182 24.74 -10.28 8.78
CA SER A 182 25.10 -11.55 8.11
C SER A 182 23.90 -12.38 7.66
N TYR A 183 22.73 -12.12 8.25
CA TYR A 183 21.48 -12.80 7.91
C TYR A 183 21.15 -12.75 6.41
N LEU A 184 21.30 -11.60 5.73
CA LEU A 184 20.90 -11.49 4.32
C LEU A 184 21.71 -12.43 3.43
N LYS A 185 23.03 -12.45 3.62
CA LYS A 185 23.91 -13.33 2.86
C LYS A 185 23.59 -14.79 3.14
N PHE A 186 23.37 -15.15 4.40
CA PHE A 186 23.02 -16.52 4.77
C PHE A 186 21.68 -16.93 4.15
N ARG A 187 20.68 -16.04 4.15
CA ARG A 187 19.39 -16.28 3.50
C ARG A 187 19.54 -16.48 1.99
N ASP A 188 20.33 -15.65 1.31
CA ASP A 188 20.60 -15.80 -0.13
C ASP A 188 21.27 -17.14 -0.44
N ILE A 189 22.17 -17.63 0.41
CA ILE A 189 22.79 -18.95 0.25
C ILE A 189 21.74 -20.06 0.35
N LEU A 190 20.86 -20.01 1.37
CA LEU A 190 19.79 -21.01 1.54
C LEU A 190 18.79 -20.99 0.38
N GLU A 191 18.36 -19.80 -0.05
CA GLU A 191 17.48 -19.62 -1.21
C GLU A 191 18.16 -20.11 -2.49
N GLY A 192 19.47 -19.88 -2.64
CA GLY A 192 20.27 -20.33 -3.77
C GLY A 192 20.41 -21.86 -3.85
N ILE A 193 20.53 -22.54 -2.70
CA ILE A 193 20.53 -24.02 -2.65
C ILE A 193 19.21 -24.57 -3.17
N ILE A 194 18.08 -24.01 -2.70
CA ILE A 194 16.75 -24.44 -3.14
C ILE A 194 16.52 -24.11 -4.62
N LEU A 195 16.96 -22.94 -5.10
CA LEU A 195 16.92 -22.61 -6.53
C LEU A 195 17.67 -23.63 -7.39
N CYS A 196 18.88 -24.01 -6.98
CA CYS A 196 19.65 -25.04 -7.70
C CYS A 196 18.91 -26.37 -7.72
N GLN A 197 18.29 -26.75 -6.60
CA GLN A 197 17.48 -27.97 -6.50
C GLN A 197 16.26 -27.92 -7.42
N ILE A 198 15.50 -26.82 -7.42
CA ILE A 198 14.35 -26.59 -8.31
C ILE A 198 14.76 -26.76 -9.78
N LEU A 199 15.87 -26.14 -10.19
CA LEU A 199 16.36 -26.21 -11.57
C LEU A 199 16.92 -27.60 -11.93
N ALA A 200 17.58 -28.28 -11.00
CA ALA A 200 18.17 -29.59 -11.22
C ALA A 200 17.11 -30.69 -11.35
N GLU A 201 16.12 -30.69 -10.43
CA GLU A 201 15.04 -31.66 -10.33
C GLU A 201 13.81 -31.29 -11.19
N GLU A 202 13.81 -30.10 -11.79
CA GLU A 202 12.78 -29.61 -12.71
C GLU A 202 11.41 -29.44 -12.05
N TRP A 203 11.38 -28.88 -10.83
CA TRP A 203 10.12 -28.68 -10.08
C TRP A 203 9.12 -27.86 -10.92
N SER A 204 7.85 -28.25 -10.90
CA SER A 204 6.77 -27.52 -11.54
C SER A 204 6.25 -26.40 -10.65
N LEU A 205 5.43 -25.51 -11.21
CA LEU A 205 4.67 -24.57 -10.40
C LEU A 205 3.67 -25.30 -9.50
N ASN A 206 3.47 -24.76 -8.30
CA ASN A 206 2.41 -25.17 -7.40
C ASN A 206 1.09 -24.49 -7.81
N GLU A 207 0.10 -25.28 -8.20
CA GLU A 207 -1.21 -24.81 -8.68
C GLU A 207 -1.95 -23.90 -7.67
N GLU A 208 -1.70 -24.07 -6.37
CA GLU A 208 -2.31 -23.24 -5.32
C GLU A 208 -1.89 -21.77 -5.40
N PHE A 209 -0.70 -21.49 -5.94
CA PHE A 209 -0.11 -20.17 -6.03
C PHE A 209 -0.09 -19.61 -7.44
N ILE A 210 -0.90 -20.19 -8.34
CA ILE A 210 -1.12 -19.69 -9.69
C ILE A 210 -2.47 -18.97 -9.73
N ILE A 211 -2.49 -17.83 -10.44
CA ILE A 211 -3.70 -17.12 -10.79
C ILE A 211 -3.89 -17.23 -12.30
N SER A 212 -5.02 -17.79 -12.71
CA SER A 212 -5.42 -17.87 -14.12
C SER A 212 -6.82 -17.31 -14.29
N ASN A 213 -6.97 -16.33 -15.19
CA ASN A 213 -8.28 -15.85 -15.61
C ASN A 213 -8.68 -16.54 -16.91
N THR A 214 -9.30 -17.72 -16.81
CA THR A 214 -9.69 -18.53 -17.97
C THR A 214 -10.77 -17.90 -18.85
N LYS A 215 -11.38 -16.79 -18.41
CA LYS A 215 -12.44 -16.08 -19.16
C LYS A 215 -11.90 -15.18 -20.26
N GLU A 216 -10.62 -14.85 -20.22
CA GLU A 216 -10.00 -13.87 -21.10
C GLU A 216 -8.80 -14.46 -21.85
N SER A 217 -8.97 -14.71 -23.15
CA SER A 217 -7.87 -15.20 -24.01
C SER A 217 -6.88 -14.09 -24.35
N LEU A 218 -5.60 -14.43 -24.45
CA LEU A 218 -4.55 -13.55 -24.95
C LEU A 218 -4.81 -13.16 -26.40
N THR A 219 -4.52 -11.91 -26.73
CA THR A 219 -4.44 -11.44 -28.11
C THR A 219 -3.09 -11.85 -28.72
N GLU A 220 -3.02 -11.89 -30.06
CA GLU A 220 -1.74 -12.16 -30.75
C GLU A 220 -0.64 -11.16 -30.38
N ARG A 221 -1.02 -9.89 -30.16
CA ARG A 221 -0.08 -8.86 -29.70
C ARG A 221 0.48 -9.16 -28.31
N GLU A 222 -0.37 -9.53 -27.37
CA GLU A 222 0.05 -9.89 -26.01
C GLU A 222 0.91 -11.16 -26.01
N LYS A 223 0.55 -12.15 -26.83
CA LYS A 223 1.35 -13.35 -27.00
C LYS A 223 2.75 -13.01 -27.51
N THR A 224 2.86 -12.15 -28.52
CA THR A 224 4.16 -11.69 -29.06
C THR A 224 4.98 -10.92 -28.00
N LEU A 225 4.33 -10.07 -27.22
CA LEU A 225 4.97 -9.34 -26.12
C LEU A 225 5.50 -10.28 -25.03
N LEU A 226 4.70 -11.30 -24.66
CA LEU A 226 5.09 -12.32 -23.69
C LEU A 226 6.22 -13.22 -24.20
N GLU A 227 6.21 -13.62 -25.47
CA GLU A 227 7.30 -14.41 -26.08
C GLU A 227 8.62 -13.64 -26.06
N ASN A 228 8.60 -12.36 -26.46
CA ASN A 228 9.77 -11.48 -26.41
C ASN A 228 10.24 -11.24 -24.96
N PHE A 229 9.30 -11.04 -24.03
CA PHE A 229 9.61 -10.85 -22.63
C PHE A 229 10.20 -12.13 -22.00
N ASN A 230 9.70 -13.31 -22.37
CA ASN A 230 10.23 -14.61 -21.94
C ASN A 230 11.72 -14.77 -22.32
N ALA A 231 12.08 -14.37 -23.55
CA ALA A 231 13.48 -14.39 -24.00
C ALA A 231 14.36 -13.45 -23.15
N LYS A 232 13.92 -12.21 -22.90
CA LYS A 232 14.65 -11.26 -22.05
C LYS A 232 14.78 -11.72 -20.61
N GLN A 233 13.72 -12.29 -20.03
CA GLN A 233 13.74 -12.80 -18.66
C GLN A 233 14.68 -14.01 -18.53
N THR A 234 14.80 -14.84 -19.58
CA THR A 234 15.78 -15.93 -19.64
C THR A 234 17.21 -15.40 -19.62
N GLU A 235 17.51 -14.36 -20.41
CA GLU A 235 18.82 -13.69 -20.40
C GLU A 235 19.09 -13.04 -19.03
N GLY A 236 18.08 -12.39 -18.44
CA GLY A 236 18.15 -11.82 -17.09
C GLY A 236 18.45 -12.89 -16.03
N LEU A 237 17.84 -14.08 -16.10
CA LEU A 237 18.14 -15.17 -15.18
C LEU A 237 19.60 -15.64 -15.31
N ILE A 238 20.12 -15.76 -16.54
CA ILE A 238 21.52 -16.11 -16.79
C ILE A 238 22.44 -15.05 -16.17
N GLN A 239 22.12 -13.77 -16.34
CA GLN A 239 22.90 -12.66 -15.76
C GLN A 239 22.88 -12.70 -14.22
N ILE A 240 21.71 -12.86 -13.60
CA ILE A 240 21.56 -12.95 -12.14
C ILE A 240 22.41 -14.10 -11.58
N LEU A 241 22.37 -15.27 -12.23
CA LEU A 241 23.14 -16.45 -11.82
C LEU A 241 24.65 -16.27 -11.99
N SER A 242 25.09 -15.44 -12.95
CA SER A 242 26.50 -15.15 -13.21
C SER A 242 27.06 -14.12 -12.20
N GLU A 243 26.38 -12.98 -12.05
CA GLU A 243 26.84 -11.84 -11.24
C GLU A 243 26.70 -12.10 -9.73
N ARG A 244 25.56 -12.68 -9.32
CA ARG A 244 25.24 -13.01 -7.91
C ARG A 244 25.36 -11.82 -6.94
N ASP A 245 24.84 -10.67 -7.35
CA ASP A 245 24.67 -9.50 -6.49
C ASP A 245 23.83 -9.82 -5.24
N PRO A 246 23.95 -9.04 -4.14
CA PRO A 246 23.14 -9.26 -2.93
C PRO A 246 21.63 -9.33 -3.24
N GLY A 247 20.97 -10.40 -2.79
CA GLY A 247 19.57 -10.70 -3.10
C GLY A 247 19.36 -11.53 -4.37
N TRP A 248 20.41 -11.98 -5.07
CA TRP A 248 20.32 -12.68 -6.35
C TRP A 248 19.41 -13.91 -6.31
N ALA A 249 19.45 -14.71 -5.24
CA ALA A 249 18.72 -15.96 -5.16
C ALA A 249 17.20 -15.73 -5.15
N TYR A 250 16.74 -14.75 -4.36
CA TYR A 250 15.34 -14.32 -4.37
C TYR A 250 14.93 -13.78 -5.75
N SER A 251 15.74 -12.90 -6.34
CA SER A 251 15.46 -12.35 -7.68
C SER A 251 15.37 -13.44 -8.75
N ALA A 252 16.27 -14.43 -8.70
CA ALA A 252 16.28 -15.57 -9.60
C ALA A 252 15.06 -16.49 -9.40
N LEU A 253 14.63 -16.74 -8.15
CA LEU A 253 13.42 -17.51 -7.86
C LEU A 253 12.15 -16.82 -8.39
N VAL A 254 12.04 -15.50 -8.23
CA VAL A 254 10.92 -14.72 -8.77
C VAL A 254 10.93 -14.73 -10.29
N ASN A 255 12.09 -14.48 -10.91
CA ASN A 255 12.25 -14.51 -12.36
C ASN A 255 11.89 -15.90 -12.92
N LEU A 256 12.40 -16.97 -12.30
CA LEU A 256 12.06 -18.34 -12.67
C LEU A 256 10.54 -18.58 -12.57
N GLY A 257 9.91 -18.23 -11.45
CA GLY A 257 8.47 -18.39 -11.28
C GLY A 257 7.66 -17.68 -12.36
N ARG A 258 8.09 -16.46 -12.74
CA ARG A 258 7.48 -15.70 -13.84
C ARG A 258 7.70 -16.35 -15.20
N LEU A 259 8.88 -16.87 -15.49
CA LEU A 259 9.14 -17.63 -16.73
C LEU A 259 8.15 -18.79 -16.86
N HIS A 260 7.91 -19.56 -15.79
CA HIS A 260 6.92 -20.62 -15.80
C HIS A 260 5.50 -20.11 -16.06
N THR A 261 5.07 -19.01 -15.44
CA THR A 261 3.72 -18.47 -15.66
C THR A 261 3.56 -17.84 -17.05
N ILE A 262 4.61 -17.23 -17.59
CA ILE A 262 4.62 -16.68 -18.95
C ILE A 262 4.48 -17.80 -19.98
N GLU A 263 5.25 -18.89 -19.84
CA GLU A 263 5.13 -20.03 -20.74
C GLU A 263 3.78 -20.71 -20.63
N GLU A 264 3.28 -20.88 -19.41
CA GLU A 264 1.94 -21.42 -19.21
C GLU A 264 0.90 -20.52 -19.89
N SER A 265 1.06 -19.19 -19.81
CA SER A 265 0.17 -18.24 -20.48
C SER A 265 0.20 -18.41 -22.00
N ILE A 266 1.39 -18.51 -22.59
CA ILE A 266 1.58 -18.70 -24.05
C ILE A 266 0.96 -20.05 -24.48
N ARG A 267 1.12 -21.09 -23.66
CA ARG A 267 0.66 -22.45 -23.95
C ARG A 267 -0.86 -22.58 -23.86
N THR A 268 -1.49 -22.00 -22.85
CA THR A 268 -2.95 -22.06 -22.65
C THR A 268 -3.68 -21.01 -23.47
N GLY A 269 -2.98 -19.96 -23.93
CA GLY A 269 -3.58 -18.81 -24.57
C GLY A 269 -4.37 -17.92 -23.61
N THR A 270 -4.14 -18.03 -22.30
CA THR A 270 -4.80 -17.23 -21.25
C THR A 270 -3.75 -16.61 -20.32
N PRO A 271 -3.95 -15.39 -19.79
CA PRO A 271 -3.02 -14.83 -18.82
C PRO A 271 -2.93 -15.67 -17.53
N VAL A 272 -1.71 -16.02 -17.16
CA VAL A 272 -1.35 -16.75 -15.94
C VAL A 272 -0.27 -15.98 -15.18
N PHE A 273 -0.45 -15.83 -13.87
CA PHE A 273 0.42 -15.04 -13.00
C PHE A 273 0.70 -15.76 -11.68
N LEU A 274 1.75 -15.35 -10.98
CA LEU A 274 2.03 -15.80 -9.62
C LEU A 274 1.09 -15.10 -8.63
N SER A 275 0.60 -15.83 -7.62
CA SER A 275 -0.12 -15.24 -6.49
C SER A 275 0.85 -14.43 -5.62
N SER A 276 0.74 -13.11 -5.68
CA SER A 276 1.72 -12.17 -5.14
C SER A 276 1.30 -11.56 -3.79
N PHE A 277 0.19 -12.03 -3.19
CA PHE A 277 -0.22 -11.62 -1.85
C PHE A 277 0.80 -12.07 -0.79
N PRO A 278 1.13 -11.24 0.21
CA PRO A 278 2.07 -11.61 1.28
C PRO A 278 1.52 -12.73 2.17
N ASP A 279 2.38 -13.32 3.01
CA ASP A 279 2.00 -14.44 3.90
C ASP A 279 0.98 -14.06 4.97
N ASN A 280 1.07 -12.84 5.50
CA ASN A 280 0.15 -12.30 6.51
C ASN A 280 -0.59 -11.07 5.95
N PRO A 281 -1.46 -11.23 4.93
CA PRO A 281 -2.25 -10.13 4.41
C PRO A 281 -3.32 -9.74 5.44
N GLN A 282 -3.82 -8.51 5.37
CA GLN A 282 -5.07 -8.19 6.05
C GLN A 282 -6.18 -8.99 5.39
N ILE A 283 -7.07 -9.56 6.20
CA ILE A 283 -8.17 -10.40 5.72
C ILE A 283 -9.48 -9.71 6.00
N VAL A 284 -10.28 -9.55 4.95
CA VAL A 284 -11.65 -9.05 5.04
C VAL A 284 -12.62 -10.23 4.90
N TYR A 285 -13.44 -10.43 5.92
CA TYR A 285 -14.49 -11.43 5.90
C TYR A 285 -15.77 -10.85 5.31
N ARG A 286 -16.45 -11.65 4.47
CA ARG A 286 -17.84 -11.36 4.09
C ARG A 286 -18.70 -11.55 5.33
N LYS A 287 -19.09 -10.45 5.99
CA LYS A 287 -19.86 -10.54 7.23
C LYS A 287 -21.36 -10.67 6.94
N ASP A 288 -21.92 -10.02 5.90
CA ASP A 288 -23.38 -10.06 5.65
C ASP A 288 -23.83 -9.88 4.18
N SER A 289 -25.15 -9.95 3.94
CA SER A 289 -25.79 -9.79 2.61
C SER A 289 -25.61 -8.39 2.00
N ASP A 290 -25.58 -7.34 2.82
CA ASP A 290 -25.37 -5.95 2.38
C ASP A 290 -23.97 -5.71 1.82
N ASP A 291 -22.99 -6.52 2.24
CA ASP A 291 -21.62 -6.49 1.69
C ASP A 291 -21.59 -7.01 0.24
N THR A 292 -22.61 -7.76 -0.20
CA THR A 292 -22.60 -8.41 -1.51
C THR A 292 -22.61 -7.38 -2.65
N GLN A 293 -23.42 -6.33 -2.55
CA GLN A 293 -23.46 -5.27 -3.57
C GLN A 293 -22.19 -4.42 -3.55
N ALA A 294 -21.61 -4.18 -2.36
CA ALA A 294 -20.33 -3.48 -2.21
C ALA A 294 -19.19 -4.23 -2.87
N LEU A 295 -19.11 -5.52 -2.54
CA LEU A 295 -18.10 -6.41 -3.07
C LEU A 295 -18.27 -6.62 -4.58
N GLN A 296 -19.51 -6.71 -5.08
CA GLN A 296 -19.79 -6.74 -6.53
C GLN A 296 -19.28 -5.48 -7.23
N HIS A 297 -19.61 -4.30 -6.72
CA HIS A 297 -19.13 -3.04 -7.28
C HIS A 297 -17.59 -2.96 -7.26
N ILE A 298 -16.96 -3.25 -6.11
CA ILE A 298 -15.49 -3.29 -5.98
C ILE A 298 -14.86 -4.29 -6.95
N THR A 299 -15.54 -5.40 -7.24
CA THR A 299 -15.05 -6.40 -8.19
C THR A 299 -15.15 -5.91 -9.62
N GLU A 300 -16.24 -5.25 -10.00
CA GLU A 300 -16.40 -4.63 -11.32
C GLU A 300 -15.32 -3.56 -11.55
N GLU A 301 -15.06 -2.73 -10.55
CA GLU A 301 -14.01 -1.72 -10.57
C GLU A 301 -12.61 -2.33 -10.69
N THR A 302 -12.29 -3.31 -9.86
CA THR A 302 -10.97 -3.96 -9.90
C THR A 302 -10.77 -4.71 -11.22
N SER A 303 -11.83 -5.30 -11.78
CA SER A 303 -11.81 -5.89 -13.12
C SER A 303 -11.63 -4.85 -14.21
N ALA A 304 -12.20 -3.65 -14.06
CA ALA A 304 -11.99 -2.54 -14.97
C ALA A 304 -10.54 -2.02 -14.92
N ILE A 305 -9.93 -1.95 -13.73
CA ILE A 305 -8.51 -1.62 -13.56
C ILE A 305 -7.62 -2.66 -14.24
N ALA A 306 -7.87 -3.95 -14.02
CA ALA A 306 -7.15 -5.03 -14.71
C ALA A 306 -7.29 -4.94 -16.24
N SER A 307 -8.51 -4.65 -16.72
CA SER A 307 -8.80 -4.42 -18.14
C SER A 307 -8.06 -3.21 -18.70
N LEU A 308 -7.95 -2.12 -17.94
CA LEU A 308 -7.22 -0.91 -18.34
C LEU A 308 -5.71 -1.17 -18.40
N ALA A 309 -5.16 -1.85 -17.39
CA ALA A 309 -3.76 -2.27 -17.39
C ALA A 309 -3.44 -3.12 -18.64
N ARG A 310 -4.31 -4.09 -18.95
CA ARG A 310 -4.21 -4.95 -20.13
C ARG A 310 -4.24 -4.16 -21.45
N LYS A 311 -5.15 -3.18 -21.58
CA LYS A 311 -5.20 -2.28 -22.75
C LYS A 311 -3.92 -1.46 -22.90
N LYS A 312 -3.40 -0.91 -21.81
CA LYS A 312 -2.13 -0.15 -21.82
C LYS A 312 -0.98 -1.04 -22.28
N ILE A 313 -0.91 -2.27 -21.78
CA ILE A 313 0.11 -3.25 -22.16
C ILE A 313 0.03 -3.63 -23.65
N SER A 314 -1.17 -3.86 -24.15
CA SER A 314 -1.39 -4.19 -25.57
C SER A 314 -0.91 -3.08 -26.52
N ALA A 315 -0.90 -1.82 -26.06
CA ALA A 315 -0.42 -0.66 -26.82
C ALA A 315 1.11 -0.47 -26.75
N LEU A 316 1.82 -1.19 -25.87
CA LEU A 316 3.27 -1.05 -25.74
C LEU A 316 3.99 -1.64 -26.94
N LYS A 317 5.16 -1.07 -27.26
CA LYS A 317 6.10 -1.66 -28.22
C LYS A 317 6.79 -2.89 -27.64
N GLU A 318 7.12 -2.82 -26.35
CA GLU A 318 7.89 -3.79 -25.60
C GLU A 318 7.38 -3.86 -24.16
N LEU A 319 7.43 -5.05 -23.56
CA LEU A 319 7.04 -5.28 -22.18
C LEU A 319 8.29 -5.30 -21.29
N THR A 320 8.35 -4.44 -20.27
CA THR A 320 9.41 -4.50 -19.24
C THR A 320 8.90 -5.13 -17.95
N GLU A 321 9.79 -5.40 -16.99
CA GLU A 321 9.42 -5.92 -15.67
C GLU A 321 8.43 -5.03 -14.94
N LYS A 322 8.55 -3.70 -15.11
CA LYS A 322 7.66 -2.74 -14.48
C LYS A 322 6.24 -2.89 -15.00
N GLU A 323 6.05 -2.98 -16.32
CA GLU A 323 4.71 -3.13 -16.89
C GLU A 323 4.16 -4.54 -16.66
N TYR A 324 4.99 -5.58 -16.67
CA TYR A 324 4.56 -6.93 -16.28
C TYR A 324 4.08 -6.97 -14.82
N GLN A 325 4.81 -6.32 -13.90
CA GLN A 325 4.41 -6.25 -12.49
C GLN A 325 3.07 -5.53 -12.30
N ILE A 326 2.82 -4.44 -13.04
CA ILE A 326 1.53 -3.73 -13.01
C ILE A 326 0.40 -4.65 -13.48
N TRP A 327 0.64 -5.45 -14.52
CA TRP A 327 -0.32 -6.45 -14.98
C TRP A 327 -0.60 -7.49 -13.91
N GLU A 328 0.47 -8.08 -13.38
CA GLU A 328 0.43 -9.12 -12.36
C GLU A 328 -0.33 -8.65 -11.12
N ASP A 329 -0.03 -7.45 -10.62
CA ASP A 329 -0.68 -6.85 -9.44
C ASP A 329 -2.18 -6.61 -9.67
N ALA A 330 -2.54 -5.95 -10.78
CA ALA A 330 -3.94 -5.68 -11.12
C ALA A 330 -4.75 -6.98 -11.30
N SER A 331 -4.18 -7.98 -11.98
CA SER A 331 -4.81 -9.28 -12.16
C SER A 331 -4.92 -10.08 -10.86
N ASN A 332 -3.92 -10.02 -9.98
CA ASN A 332 -3.97 -10.64 -8.65
C ASN A 332 -5.15 -10.11 -7.82
N ARG A 333 -5.28 -8.79 -7.75
CA ARG A 333 -6.36 -8.11 -6.98
C ARG A 333 -7.73 -8.42 -7.54
N ALA A 334 -7.90 -8.36 -8.87
CA ALA A 334 -9.16 -8.67 -9.52
C ALA A 334 -9.60 -10.13 -9.29
N PHE A 335 -8.66 -11.06 -9.42
CA PHE A 335 -8.93 -12.48 -9.21
C PHE A 335 -9.28 -12.80 -7.75
N GLU A 336 -8.56 -12.23 -6.78
CA GLU A 336 -8.82 -12.43 -5.35
C GLU A 336 -10.25 -12.00 -4.97
N LEU A 337 -10.66 -10.82 -5.42
CA LEU A 337 -12.01 -10.30 -5.18
C LEU A 337 -13.08 -11.17 -5.84
N GLN A 338 -12.88 -11.53 -7.12
CA GLN A 338 -13.82 -12.38 -7.85
C GLN A 338 -13.98 -13.76 -7.20
N LYS A 339 -12.86 -14.40 -6.82
CA LYS A 339 -12.86 -15.71 -6.17
C LYS A 339 -13.50 -15.62 -4.78
N GLY A 340 -13.10 -14.65 -3.96
CA GLY A 340 -13.61 -14.47 -2.60
C GLY A 340 -15.13 -14.26 -2.56
N ILE A 341 -15.69 -13.51 -3.50
CA ILE A 341 -17.15 -13.35 -3.62
C ILE A 341 -17.83 -14.63 -4.10
N GLY A 342 -17.31 -15.24 -5.16
CA GLY A 342 -17.91 -16.43 -5.77
C GLY A 342 -17.91 -17.66 -4.86
N THR A 343 -16.95 -17.74 -3.93
CA THR A 343 -16.73 -18.93 -3.08
C THR A 343 -16.90 -18.67 -1.57
N ALA A 344 -17.26 -17.43 -1.17
CA ALA A 344 -17.36 -16.99 0.22
C ALA A 344 -16.08 -17.21 1.06
N ILE A 345 -14.92 -17.20 0.40
CA ILE A 345 -13.60 -17.28 1.04
C ILE A 345 -13.19 -15.87 1.49
N PRO A 346 -12.48 -15.71 2.62
CA PRO A 346 -11.97 -14.41 3.06
C PRO A 346 -11.06 -13.76 2.00
N ILE A 347 -11.20 -12.45 1.81
CA ILE A 347 -10.49 -11.68 0.78
C ILE A 347 -9.23 -11.09 1.39
N ARG A 348 -8.08 -11.37 0.77
CA ARG A 348 -6.80 -10.78 1.16
C ARG A 348 -6.69 -9.36 0.60
N VAL A 349 -6.33 -8.40 1.44
CA VAL A 349 -6.18 -6.98 1.09
C VAL A 349 -4.81 -6.48 1.53
N THR A 350 -4.18 -5.70 0.65
CA THR A 350 -2.92 -5.00 0.91
C THR A 350 -2.87 -3.74 0.07
N TRP A 351 -2.36 -2.66 0.64
CA TRP A 351 -2.23 -1.36 -0.04
C TRP A 351 -0.91 -1.25 -0.81
N ASP A 352 0.12 -1.96 -0.35
CA ASP A 352 1.41 -2.00 -1.01
C ASP A 352 1.39 -2.77 -2.32
N LYS A 353 2.39 -2.49 -3.17
CA LYS A 353 2.65 -3.26 -4.39
C LYS A 353 2.78 -4.74 -4.05
N LEU A 354 2.06 -5.57 -4.79
CA LEU A 354 2.19 -7.01 -4.68
C LEU A 354 3.53 -7.47 -5.27
N LEU A 355 4.27 -8.27 -4.51
CA LEU A 355 5.54 -8.86 -4.94
C LEU A 355 5.51 -10.37 -4.65
N PRO A 356 5.93 -11.24 -5.59
CA PRO A 356 6.00 -12.66 -5.33
C PRO A 356 7.03 -12.96 -4.23
N GLN A 357 6.57 -13.31 -3.04
CA GLN A 357 7.44 -13.54 -1.87
C GLN A 357 6.99 -14.70 -0.98
N ARG A 358 6.01 -15.50 -1.41
CA ARG A 358 5.47 -16.62 -0.63
C ARG A 358 6.55 -17.60 -0.19
N GLU A 359 6.56 -17.91 1.10
CA GLU A 359 7.58 -18.75 1.70
C GLU A 359 7.09 -20.21 1.86
N ASN A 360 7.95 -21.16 1.50
CA ASN A 360 7.83 -22.54 1.98
C ASN A 360 8.93 -22.81 3.00
N LYS A 361 8.69 -23.76 3.91
CA LYS A 361 9.52 -24.05 5.07
C LYS A 361 10.41 -25.26 4.82
N PHE A 362 11.72 -25.08 4.89
CA PHE A 362 12.71 -26.12 4.60
C PHE A 362 13.57 -26.45 5.82
N LEU A 363 13.83 -27.74 6.02
CA LEU A 363 14.91 -28.21 6.88
C LEU A 363 16.16 -28.41 6.02
N ILE A 364 17.10 -27.48 6.10
CA ILE A 364 18.36 -27.53 5.34
C ILE A 364 19.48 -27.95 6.29
N PRO A 365 20.19 -29.07 6.02
CA PRO A 365 21.35 -29.46 6.81
C PRO A 365 22.43 -28.37 6.76
N MET A 366 22.76 -27.81 7.92
CA MET A 366 23.75 -26.75 8.07
C MET A 366 24.43 -26.84 9.43
N ARG A 367 25.63 -26.26 9.54
CA ARG A 367 26.31 -26.17 10.83
C ARG A 367 25.72 -25.00 11.62
N LEU A 368 25.00 -25.32 12.69
CA LEU A 368 24.37 -24.35 13.58
C LEU A 368 25.25 -24.07 14.81
N PRO A 369 25.16 -22.87 15.40
CA PRO A 369 25.65 -22.62 16.75
C PRO A 369 24.93 -23.50 17.77
N GLU A 370 25.50 -23.59 18.98
CA GLU A 370 24.80 -24.21 20.11
C GLU A 370 23.47 -23.48 20.39
N ASN A 371 22.47 -24.22 20.89
CA ASN A 371 21.14 -23.65 21.14
C ASN A 371 21.18 -22.46 22.11
N SER A 372 22.13 -22.44 23.06
CA SER A 372 22.38 -21.31 23.97
C SER A 372 22.79 -20.05 23.21
N VAL A 373 23.70 -20.17 22.25
CA VAL A 373 24.18 -19.08 21.40
C VAL A 373 23.08 -18.59 20.46
N LEU A 374 22.31 -19.52 19.85
CA LEU A 374 21.15 -19.16 19.02
C LEU A 374 20.09 -18.39 19.82
N ALA A 375 19.87 -18.76 21.09
CA ALA A 375 18.94 -18.05 21.97
C ALA A 375 19.46 -16.64 22.31
N GLU A 376 20.77 -16.46 22.50
CA GLU A 376 21.38 -15.13 22.64
C GLU A 376 21.23 -14.28 21.38
N TYR A 377 21.50 -14.84 20.20
CA TYR A 377 21.30 -14.14 18.92
C TYR A 377 19.85 -13.68 18.75
N LEU A 378 18.88 -14.55 19.04
CA LEU A 378 17.47 -14.19 19.00
C LEU A 378 17.12 -13.07 19.99
N LYS A 379 17.65 -13.14 21.22
CA LYS A 379 17.45 -12.09 22.23
C LYS A 379 18.00 -10.75 21.75
N LEU A 380 19.19 -10.74 21.15
CA LEU A 380 19.83 -9.54 20.60
C LEU A 380 19.03 -8.98 19.41
N ALA A 381 18.58 -9.83 18.48
CA ALA A 381 17.77 -9.40 17.33
C ALA A 381 16.46 -8.73 17.77
N LYS A 382 15.73 -9.35 18.71
CA LYS A 382 14.51 -8.78 19.31
C LYS A 382 14.75 -7.43 19.98
N ALA A 383 15.83 -7.32 20.75
CA ALA A 383 16.19 -6.06 21.39
C ALA A 383 16.50 -4.97 20.36
N ARG A 384 17.25 -5.29 19.30
CA ARG A 384 17.59 -4.35 18.21
C ARG A 384 16.36 -3.90 17.44
N GLU A 385 15.46 -4.83 17.08
CA GLU A 385 14.21 -4.52 16.40
C GLU A 385 13.36 -3.56 17.23
N LEU A 386 13.13 -3.89 18.51
CA LEU A 386 12.35 -3.06 19.42
C LEU A 386 12.99 -1.68 19.62
N GLU A 387 14.30 -1.63 19.84
CA GLU A 387 15.02 -0.38 20.02
C GLU A 387 14.94 0.51 18.79
N TYR A 388 15.15 -0.04 17.59
CA TYR A 388 15.05 0.71 16.34
C TYR A 388 13.63 1.24 16.12
N HIS A 389 12.61 0.41 16.37
CA HIS A 389 11.21 0.82 16.30
C HIS A 389 10.88 1.98 17.27
N VAL A 390 11.32 1.90 18.53
CA VAL A 390 11.13 2.97 19.52
C VAL A 390 11.83 4.27 19.07
N ARG A 391 13.03 4.17 18.51
CA ARG A 391 13.74 5.35 17.98
C ARG A 391 13.00 5.96 16.78
N LEU A 392 12.38 5.16 15.92
CA LEU A 392 11.55 5.66 14.81
C LEU A 392 10.26 6.34 15.29
N LYS A 393 9.56 5.80 16.29
CA LYS A 393 8.39 6.47 16.89
C LYS A 393 8.75 7.84 17.45
N LYS A 394 9.91 7.97 18.08
CA LYS A 394 10.43 9.26 18.57
C LYS A 394 10.82 10.21 17.44
N LEU A 395 11.33 9.67 16.32
CA LEU A 395 11.74 10.48 15.17
C LEU A 395 10.54 10.98 14.37
N TYR A 396 9.47 10.19 14.28
CA TYR A 396 8.25 10.47 13.52
C TYR A 396 6.99 10.40 14.40
N PRO A 397 6.90 11.24 15.45
CA PRO A 397 5.76 11.25 16.34
C PRO A 397 4.53 11.84 15.66
N PHE A 398 3.36 11.51 16.21
CA PHE A 398 2.10 12.14 15.88
C PHE A 398 1.49 12.77 17.13
N HIS A 399 1.30 14.08 17.10
CA HIS A 399 0.67 14.85 18.16
C HIS A 399 -0.34 15.82 17.55
N LEU A 400 -1.62 15.69 17.91
CA LEU A 400 -2.74 16.37 17.25
C LEU A 400 -2.58 17.89 17.11
N LEU A 401 -1.94 18.55 18.07
CA LEU A 401 -1.81 20.02 18.10
C LEU A 401 -0.52 20.54 17.45
N PHE A 402 0.54 19.75 17.40
CA PHE A 402 1.89 20.23 17.06
C PHE A 402 2.54 19.45 15.92
N GLU A 403 2.30 18.13 15.85
CA GLU A 403 2.86 17.21 14.85
C GLU A 403 1.71 16.41 14.20
N ASN A 404 0.93 17.09 13.37
CA ASN A 404 -0.19 16.53 12.63
C ASN A 404 0.01 16.69 11.11
N CYS A 405 -0.95 16.26 10.29
CA CYS A 405 -0.78 16.28 8.83
C CYS A 405 -0.60 17.69 8.26
N THR A 406 -1.18 18.70 8.89
CA THR A 406 -1.07 20.09 8.45
C THR A 406 0.25 20.70 8.87
N THR A 407 0.60 20.59 10.17
CA THR A 407 1.83 21.18 10.67
C THR A 407 3.06 20.55 10.03
N GLU A 408 3.10 19.22 9.89
CA GLU A 408 4.26 18.53 9.31
C GLU A 408 4.43 18.84 7.82
N VAL A 409 3.37 18.83 7.00
CA VAL A 409 3.49 19.21 5.58
C VAL A 409 4.00 20.64 5.47
N LEU A 410 3.35 21.59 6.12
CA LEU A 410 3.68 23.01 5.97
C LEU A 410 5.03 23.39 6.58
N LYS A 411 5.44 22.73 7.66
CA LYS A 411 6.79 22.86 8.21
C LYS A 411 7.83 22.36 7.21
N ASN A 412 7.64 21.18 6.62
CA ASN A 412 8.58 20.67 5.62
C ASN A 412 8.61 21.53 4.35
N VAL A 413 7.49 22.13 3.94
CA VAL A 413 7.46 23.11 2.83
C VAL A 413 8.36 24.30 3.13
N GLN A 414 8.27 24.88 4.33
CA GLN A 414 9.09 26.03 4.71
C GLN A 414 10.57 25.64 4.91
N ASP A 415 10.81 24.51 5.60
CA ASP A 415 12.15 23.99 5.89
C ASP A 415 12.91 23.59 4.61
N SER A 416 12.21 23.21 3.54
CA SER A 416 12.83 22.87 2.24
C SER A 416 13.68 24.02 1.69
N PHE A 417 13.22 25.25 1.88
CA PHE A 417 13.95 26.45 1.45
C PHE A 417 15.11 26.77 2.40
N ASP A 418 14.89 26.63 3.70
CA ASP A 418 15.93 26.85 4.72
C ASP A 418 17.13 25.91 4.57
N ARG A 419 16.89 24.64 4.27
CA ARG A 419 17.95 23.64 4.02
C ARG A 419 18.79 23.99 2.81
N LYS A 420 18.19 24.56 1.77
CA LYS A 420 18.91 25.10 0.61
C LYS A 420 19.51 26.48 0.85
N LYS A 421 19.34 27.06 2.05
CA LYS A 421 19.76 28.43 2.41
C LYS A 421 19.18 29.49 1.47
N ILE A 422 17.95 29.25 1.01
CA ILE A 422 17.20 30.15 0.15
C ILE A 422 16.04 30.72 1.00
N PRO A 423 15.77 32.03 0.96
CA PRO A 423 14.64 32.58 1.70
C PRO A 423 13.34 31.97 1.16
N PHE A 424 12.46 31.57 2.07
CA PHE A 424 11.11 31.16 1.71
C PHE A 424 10.38 32.32 1.01
N PRO A 425 9.73 32.12 -0.15
CA PRO A 425 9.22 33.22 -0.99
C PRO A 425 7.99 33.95 -0.45
N SER A 426 7.47 33.53 0.71
CA SER A 426 6.27 34.07 1.37
C SER A 426 6.47 34.19 2.88
N GLU A 427 5.45 34.67 3.61
CA GLU A 427 5.51 34.75 5.07
C GLU A 427 5.54 33.34 5.70
N LYS A 428 6.42 33.13 6.68
CA LYS A 428 6.50 31.85 7.39
C LYS A 428 5.42 31.74 8.47
N ILE A 429 4.86 30.56 8.62
CA ILE A 429 3.94 30.21 9.69
C ILE A 429 4.76 29.79 10.90
N ASP A 430 4.62 30.52 12.01
CA ASP A 430 5.05 30.06 13.32
C ASP A 430 3.94 29.22 13.96
N PHE A 431 4.11 27.90 13.99
CA PHE A 431 3.15 26.97 14.57
C PHE A 431 3.05 27.06 16.10
N GLY A 432 4.01 27.69 16.78
CA GLY A 432 3.95 27.88 18.24
C GLY A 432 2.86 28.88 18.66
N PHE A 433 2.48 29.80 17.78
CA PHE A 433 1.53 30.89 18.07
C PHE A 433 0.36 30.96 17.07
N SER A 434 0.21 29.96 16.20
CA SER A 434 -0.80 29.95 15.14
C SER A 434 -1.77 28.78 15.26
N PHE A 435 -3.04 29.03 14.93
CA PHE A 435 -4.06 27.98 14.77
C PHE A 435 -3.91 27.21 13.44
N ALA A 436 -2.82 27.43 12.69
CA ALA A 436 -2.51 26.74 11.44
C ALA A 436 -2.18 25.24 11.60
N PHE A 437 -2.37 24.66 12.78
CA PHE A 437 -2.49 23.20 12.95
C PHE A 437 -3.86 22.67 12.52
N ILE A 438 -4.87 23.54 12.35
CA ILE A 438 -6.21 23.20 11.87
C ILE A 438 -6.26 23.39 10.34
N PRO A 439 -6.57 22.34 9.53
CA PRO A 439 -6.50 22.40 8.06
C PRO A 439 -7.23 23.58 7.40
N PHE A 440 -8.47 23.86 7.82
CA PHE A 440 -9.24 24.97 7.24
C PHE A 440 -8.63 26.34 7.55
N TYR A 441 -8.17 26.55 8.78
CA TYR A 441 -7.52 27.80 9.16
C TYR A 441 -6.18 27.95 8.43
N ALA A 442 -5.39 26.88 8.33
CA ALA A 442 -4.15 26.87 7.56
C ALA A 442 -4.39 27.23 6.09
N SER A 443 -5.42 26.64 5.46
CA SER A 443 -5.81 26.98 4.09
C SER A 443 -6.18 28.46 3.95
N HIS A 444 -6.97 29.00 4.88
CA HIS A 444 -7.32 30.43 4.89
C HIS A 444 -6.09 31.33 5.05
N TRP A 445 -5.21 31.00 6.01
CA TRP A 445 -4.00 31.75 6.28
C TRP A 445 -3.05 31.73 5.06
N ILE A 446 -2.84 30.57 4.43
CA ILE A 446 -2.00 30.45 3.23
C ILE A 446 -2.58 31.27 2.07
N SER A 447 -3.88 31.19 1.83
CA SER A 447 -4.53 31.96 0.76
C SER A 447 -4.38 33.48 0.92
N ASN A 448 -4.22 33.97 2.14
CA ASN A 448 -4.09 35.41 2.41
C ASN A 448 -2.64 35.89 2.50
N ASN A 449 -1.72 35.05 3.00
CA ASN A 449 -0.35 35.48 3.33
C ASN A 449 0.71 34.91 2.38
N TRP A 450 0.42 33.83 1.65
CA TRP A 450 1.34 33.30 0.64
C TRP A 450 1.00 33.82 -0.75
N LYS A 451 2.03 34.04 -1.56
CA LYS A 451 1.85 34.40 -2.99
C LYS A 451 1.14 33.25 -3.70
N ASN A 452 -0.03 33.51 -4.24
CA ASN A 452 -0.86 32.52 -4.91
C ASN A 452 -1.58 33.10 -6.14
N GLU A 453 -2.04 32.23 -7.02
CA GLU A 453 -2.75 32.56 -8.27
C GLU A 453 -4.27 32.33 -8.14
N GLY A 454 -4.74 32.12 -6.91
CA GLY A 454 -6.13 31.88 -6.59
C GLY A 454 -6.42 30.50 -6.02
N LYS A 455 -7.70 30.30 -5.73
CA LYS A 455 -8.24 29.12 -5.06
C LYS A 455 -9.28 28.43 -5.94
N LYS A 456 -9.17 27.12 -6.09
CA LYS A 456 -10.17 26.25 -6.72
C LYS A 456 -10.79 25.35 -5.65
N ILE A 457 -12.11 25.19 -5.68
CA ILE A 457 -12.84 24.30 -4.78
C ILE A 457 -13.28 23.09 -5.58
N PHE A 458 -12.87 21.90 -5.14
CA PHE A 458 -13.38 20.65 -5.65
C PHE A 458 -14.39 20.10 -4.66
N LEU A 459 -15.64 20.08 -5.09
CA LEU A 459 -16.75 19.61 -4.26
C LEU A 459 -16.59 18.12 -3.96
N SER A 460 -17.10 17.71 -2.80
CA SER A 460 -17.32 16.29 -2.54
C SER A 460 -18.30 15.69 -3.54
N TYR A 461 -18.21 14.39 -3.78
CA TYR A 461 -19.07 13.69 -4.73
C TYR A 461 -20.55 14.00 -4.53
N ARG A 462 -21.04 13.91 -3.30
CA ARG A 462 -22.45 14.22 -2.97
C ARG A 462 -22.81 15.66 -3.35
N ARG A 463 -22.00 16.65 -2.97
CA ARG A 463 -22.28 18.06 -3.27
C ARG A 463 -22.26 18.34 -4.76
N LYS A 464 -21.36 17.67 -5.50
CA LYS A 464 -21.33 17.77 -6.97
C LYS A 464 -22.63 17.22 -7.57
N LYS A 465 -22.99 15.97 -7.28
CA LYS A 465 -24.22 15.33 -7.78
C LYS A 465 -25.48 16.11 -7.36
N LEU A 466 -25.53 16.61 -6.13
CA LEU A 466 -26.63 17.44 -5.65
C LEU A 466 -26.74 18.74 -6.46
N SER A 467 -25.62 19.39 -6.76
CA SER A 467 -25.62 20.59 -7.59
C SER A 467 -26.09 20.33 -9.03
N GLU A 468 -25.72 19.18 -9.61
CA GLU A 468 -26.14 18.76 -10.95
C GLU A 468 -27.64 18.44 -10.96
N LEU A 469 -28.12 17.71 -9.95
CA LEU A 469 -29.50 17.32 -9.80
C LEU A 469 -30.42 18.53 -9.56
N LEU A 470 -30.00 19.50 -8.75
CA LEU A 470 -30.74 20.74 -8.52
C LEU A 470 -30.72 21.68 -9.74
N LYS A 471 -29.68 21.64 -10.58
CA LYS A 471 -29.69 22.35 -11.88
C LYS A 471 -30.74 21.75 -12.83
N GLN A 472 -30.91 20.43 -12.82
CA GLN A 472 -31.89 19.75 -13.66
C GLN A 472 -33.32 19.85 -13.10
N ASN A 473 -33.49 19.82 -11.77
CA ASN A 473 -34.78 19.88 -11.11
C ASN A 473 -34.74 20.74 -9.82
N PRO A 474 -34.87 22.07 -9.97
CA PRO A 474 -34.78 23.02 -8.86
C PRO A 474 -36.08 23.05 -8.03
N SER A 475 -36.35 21.96 -7.31
CA SER A 475 -37.52 21.83 -6.45
C SER A 475 -37.13 21.69 -4.98
N TRP A 476 -37.84 22.40 -4.10
CA TRP A 476 -37.66 22.28 -2.64
C TRP A 476 -37.90 20.86 -2.13
N LYS A 477 -38.80 20.10 -2.81
CA LYS A 477 -39.05 18.68 -2.49
C LYS A 477 -37.81 17.84 -2.76
N THR A 478 -37.13 18.12 -3.88
CA THR A 478 -35.89 17.46 -4.26
C THR A 478 -34.77 17.77 -3.26
N HIS A 479 -34.64 19.04 -2.86
CA HIS A 479 -33.68 19.46 -1.84
C HIS A 479 -33.93 18.74 -0.49
N PHE A 480 -35.19 18.69 -0.04
CA PHE A 480 -35.55 17.99 1.19
C PHE A 480 -35.30 16.48 1.10
N LYS A 481 -35.71 15.85 -0.01
CA LYS A 481 -35.47 14.42 -0.27
C LYS A 481 -33.99 14.06 -0.20
N GLU A 482 -33.13 14.87 -0.80
CA GLU A 482 -31.68 14.62 -0.78
C GLU A 482 -31.02 14.98 0.54
N SER A 483 -31.64 15.81 1.39
CA SER A 483 -31.14 16.14 2.73
C SER A 483 -31.22 14.94 3.70
N LEU A 484 -32.12 13.97 3.45
CA LEU A 484 -32.30 12.79 4.28
C LEU A 484 -31.55 11.57 3.73
N THR A 485 -30.83 10.85 4.59
CA THR A 485 -30.11 9.61 4.23
C THR A 485 -31.04 8.51 3.72
N LEU A 486 -32.26 8.43 4.24
CA LEU A 486 -33.23 7.38 3.90
C LEU A 486 -33.91 7.58 2.55
N SER A 487 -33.99 8.82 2.05
CA SER A 487 -34.69 9.13 0.81
C SER A 487 -33.78 9.66 -0.30
N SER A 488 -32.51 9.90 0.00
CA SER A 488 -31.54 10.39 -0.97
C SER A 488 -31.43 9.43 -2.15
N SER A 489 -31.49 9.97 -3.36
CA SER A 489 -31.21 9.22 -4.59
C SER A 489 -29.71 9.14 -4.89
N ILE A 490 -28.92 10.02 -4.27
CA ILE A 490 -27.47 10.08 -4.42
C ILE A 490 -26.76 9.09 -3.49
N TYR A 491 -27.20 9.03 -2.22
CA TYR A 491 -26.54 8.23 -1.19
C TYR A 491 -27.19 6.86 -1.01
N LYS A 492 -26.33 5.87 -0.72
CA LYS A 492 -26.73 4.54 -0.33
C LYS A 492 -26.08 4.18 1.00
N SER A 493 -26.91 3.79 1.97
CA SER A 493 -26.44 3.38 3.29
C SER A 493 -25.42 2.24 3.17
N ASN A 494 -24.31 2.37 3.88
CA ASN A 494 -23.24 1.38 3.92
C ASN A 494 -22.72 1.21 5.35
N ARG A 495 -21.82 0.24 5.54
CA ARG A 495 -21.34 -0.15 6.88
C ARG A 495 -20.24 0.72 7.46
N GLU A 496 -19.52 1.44 6.61
CA GLU A 496 -18.43 2.33 7.02
C GLU A 496 -18.97 3.60 7.66
N ASP A 497 -20.19 3.98 7.31
CA ASP A 497 -20.85 5.14 7.85
C ASP A 497 -21.44 4.92 9.25
N HIS A 498 -21.32 5.96 10.06
CA HIS A 498 -22.06 6.07 11.31
C HIS A 498 -23.54 6.37 11.02
N PHE A 499 -24.42 6.11 11.99
CA PHE A 499 -25.84 6.32 11.77
C PHE A 499 -26.22 7.80 11.88
N PHE A 500 -26.63 8.44 10.79
CA PHE A 500 -27.14 9.82 10.79
C PHE A 500 -28.34 9.95 9.85
N LEU A 501 -29.22 10.92 10.10
CA LEU A 501 -30.46 11.09 9.33
C LEU A 501 -30.35 12.22 8.32
N LEU A 502 -29.67 13.32 8.69
CA LEU A 502 -29.56 14.51 7.88
C LEU A 502 -28.11 14.77 7.49
N PHE A 503 -27.90 15.05 6.21
CA PHE A 503 -26.63 15.53 5.71
C PHE A 503 -26.39 16.99 6.06
N THR A 504 -25.17 17.31 6.48
CA THR A 504 -24.77 18.65 6.95
C THR A 504 -23.68 19.30 6.07
N ASP A 505 -23.35 18.66 4.93
CA ASP A 505 -22.26 19.05 4.03
C ASP A 505 -22.59 20.22 3.10
N ASP A 506 -23.86 20.43 2.82
CA ASP A 506 -24.39 21.49 1.97
C ASP A 506 -25.00 22.67 2.75
N VAL A 507 -25.30 22.48 4.04
CA VAL A 507 -25.94 23.49 4.89
C VAL A 507 -24.99 24.09 5.93
N PHE A 508 -24.99 25.42 6.06
CA PHE A 508 -24.25 26.14 7.10
C PHE A 508 -25.18 26.62 8.22
N TRP A 509 -26.16 27.47 7.91
CA TRP A 509 -26.99 28.13 8.93
C TRP A 509 -27.92 27.20 9.70
N VAL A 510 -28.47 26.18 9.04
CA VAL A 510 -29.35 25.19 9.68
C VAL A 510 -28.59 23.99 10.26
N ARG A 511 -27.25 24.00 10.17
CA ARG A 511 -26.40 22.90 10.63
C ARG A 511 -26.61 22.53 12.10
N PRO A 512 -26.76 23.49 13.06
CA PRO A 512 -27.03 23.12 14.44
C PRO A 512 -28.35 22.36 14.60
N PHE A 513 -29.40 22.74 13.87
CA PHE A 513 -30.68 22.04 13.90
C PHE A 513 -30.55 20.61 13.35
N TYR A 514 -29.84 20.44 12.23
CA TYR A 514 -29.57 19.12 11.67
C TYR A 514 -28.69 18.28 12.62
N GLY A 515 -27.74 18.93 13.30
CA GLY A 515 -26.91 18.33 14.35
C GLY A 515 -27.73 17.79 15.52
N ILE A 516 -28.75 18.54 15.98
CA ILE A 516 -29.68 18.07 17.02
C ILE A 516 -30.42 16.81 16.56
N VAL A 517 -30.95 16.82 15.34
CA VAL A 517 -31.66 15.65 14.78
C VAL A 517 -30.72 14.45 14.67
N ASN A 518 -29.51 14.63 14.18
CA ASN A 518 -28.50 13.58 14.07
C ASN A 518 -28.07 13.05 15.44
N LEU A 519 -27.89 13.92 16.43
CA LEU A 519 -27.54 13.53 17.81
C LEU A 519 -28.67 12.73 18.46
N ALA A 520 -29.94 13.17 18.33
CA ALA A 520 -31.09 12.42 18.82
C ALA A 520 -31.20 11.03 18.14
N THR A 521 -30.91 10.99 16.84
CA THR A 521 -30.87 9.75 16.05
C THR A 521 -29.74 8.83 16.52
N GLY A 522 -28.54 9.36 16.78
CA GLY A 522 -27.41 8.62 17.37
C GLY A 522 -27.71 8.10 18.78
N LEU A 523 -28.43 8.86 19.60
CA LEU A 523 -28.86 8.44 20.95
C LEU A 523 -29.81 7.25 20.85
N GLY A 524 -30.81 7.35 19.97
CA GLY A 524 -31.75 6.26 19.70
C GLY A 524 -31.03 4.99 19.22
N ALA A 525 -30.11 5.11 18.27
CA ALA A 525 -29.31 3.98 17.78
C ALA A 525 -28.42 3.38 18.88
N THR A 526 -27.85 4.21 19.76
CA THR A 526 -27.05 3.73 20.91
C THR A 526 -27.91 2.92 21.87
N LEU A 527 -29.10 3.41 22.22
CA LEU A 527 -30.04 2.70 23.11
C LEU A 527 -30.48 1.36 22.51
N ILE A 528 -30.80 1.32 21.21
CA ILE A 528 -31.09 0.08 20.49
C ILE A 528 -29.87 -0.86 20.51
N GLY A 529 -28.67 -0.30 20.35
CA GLY A 529 -27.41 -1.04 20.44
C GLY A 529 -27.16 -1.67 21.81
N ILE A 530 -27.56 -1.01 22.91
CA ILE A 530 -27.48 -1.59 24.27
C ILE A 530 -28.39 -2.82 24.37
N LEU A 531 -29.60 -2.75 23.82
CA LEU A 531 -30.53 -3.87 23.81
C LEU A 531 -30.07 -5.02 22.89
N ALA A 532 -29.40 -4.69 21.79
CA ALA A 532 -28.88 -5.65 20.82
C ALA A 532 -27.48 -6.20 21.15
N LEU A 533 -26.82 -5.65 22.17
CA LEU A 533 -25.46 -5.97 22.59
C LEU A 533 -25.16 -7.49 22.71
N PRO A 534 -26.04 -8.34 23.27
CA PRO A 534 -25.78 -9.79 23.34
C PRO A 534 -25.85 -10.49 21.98
N LEU A 535 -26.49 -9.88 20.98
CA LEU A 535 -26.73 -10.46 19.65
C LEU A 535 -25.70 -9.99 18.61
N ASP A 536 -25.26 -8.73 18.68
CA ASP A 536 -24.39 -8.10 17.69
C ASP A 536 -22.95 -7.84 18.20
N ARG A 537 -22.61 -8.38 19.37
CA ARG A 537 -21.31 -8.18 20.05
C ARG A 537 -20.95 -6.71 20.26
N GLY A 538 -21.96 -5.83 20.36
CA GLY A 538 -21.79 -4.40 20.62
C GLY A 538 -21.51 -3.54 19.38
N GLU A 539 -21.62 -4.08 18.16
CA GLU A 539 -21.37 -3.29 16.93
C GLU A 539 -22.30 -2.08 16.80
N ARG A 540 -23.62 -2.26 17.01
CA ARG A 540 -24.58 -1.15 16.89
C ARG A 540 -24.42 -0.13 18.02
N PHE A 541 -24.04 -0.59 19.21
CA PHE A 541 -23.70 0.30 20.31
C PHE A 541 -22.51 1.19 19.94
N GLN A 542 -21.43 0.60 19.44
CA GLN A 542 -20.24 1.35 19.01
C GLN A 542 -20.57 2.35 17.89
N LYS A 543 -21.33 1.94 16.86
CA LYS A 543 -21.73 2.81 15.75
C LYS A 543 -22.67 3.94 16.20
N GLY A 544 -23.61 3.66 17.09
CA GLY A 544 -24.49 4.66 17.70
C GLY A 544 -23.70 5.69 18.52
N PHE A 545 -22.78 5.22 19.36
CA PHE A 545 -21.94 6.08 20.17
C PHE A 545 -20.99 6.96 19.32
N GLN A 546 -20.39 6.38 18.27
CA GLN A 546 -19.61 7.16 17.32
C GLN A 546 -20.47 8.23 16.64
N SER A 547 -21.70 7.91 16.22
CA SER A 547 -22.61 8.91 15.64
C SER A 547 -22.84 10.13 16.54
N LEU A 548 -22.95 9.94 17.85
CA LEU A 548 -23.04 11.03 18.82
C LEU A 548 -21.80 11.93 18.76
N PHE A 549 -20.61 11.30 18.80
CA PHE A 549 -19.34 12.01 18.74
C PHE A 549 -19.16 12.80 17.44
N PHE A 550 -19.57 12.23 16.30
CA PHE A 550 -19.50 12.89 15.00
C PHE A 550 -20.56 13.99 14.80
N SER A 551 -21.68 13.92 15.50
CA SER A 551 -22.77 14.91 15.39
C SER A 551 -22.63 16.08 16.38
N PHE A 552 -21.92 15.88 17.50
CA PHE A 552 -21.74 16.92 18.51
C PHE A 552 -21.13 18.23 17.98
N PRO A 553 -20.09 18.22 17.12
CA PRO A 553 -19.49 19.44 16.59
C PRO A 553 -20.42 20.24 15.67
N GLU A 554 -21.45 19.61 15.11
CA GLU A 554 -22.43 20.26 14.22
C GLU A 554 -23.25 21.32 14.96
N LEU A 555 -23.42 21.17 16.28
CA LEU A 555 -24.05 22.16 17.14
C LEU A 555 -23.30 23.49 17.17
N ALA A 556 -21.98 23.45 16.94
CA ALA A 556 -21.10 24.62 16.86
C ALA A 556 -20.71 24.96 15.40
N PHE A 557 -21.58 24.63 14.44
CA PHE A 557 -21.35 24.86 13.01
C PHE A 557 -20.16 24.11 12.41
N PHE A 558 -19.57 23.13 13.10
CA PHE A 558 -18.47 22.33 12.57
C PHE A 558 -18.99 21.03 11.96
N ASN A 559 -18.68 20.78 10.69
CA ASN A 559 -19.07 19.54 10.03
C ASN A 559 -17.90 18.55 10.08
N ILE A 560 -18.16 17.37 10.64
CA ILE A 560 -17.26 16.22 10.56
C ILE A 560 -17.87 15.21 9.60
N ARG A 561 -17.05 14.69 8.68
CA ARG A 561 -17.40 13.72 7.63
C ARG A 561 -18.59 12.82 8.02
N LYS A 562 -19.63 12.83 7.18
CA LYS A 562 -20.77 11.93 7.22
C LYS A 562 -21.12 11.48 5.80
N GLY A 563 -21.25 10.18 5.59
CA GLY A 563 -21.53 9.60 4.28
C GLY A 563 -20.23 9.30 3.53
N THR A 564 -19.99 8.03 3.22
CA THR A 564 -18.97 7.54 2.30
C THR A 564 -19.63 7.00 1.03
N PHE A 565 -18.85 6.92 -0.04
CA PHE A 565 -19.32 6.45 -1.34
C PHE A 565 -18.42 5.32 -1.88
N PRO A 566 -18.28 4.20 -1.16
CA PRO A 566 -17.44 3.06 -1.58
C PRO A 566 -17.97 2.39 -2.86
N MET A 567 -19.18 2.74 -3.28
CA MET A 567 -19.91 2.19 -4.43
C MET A 567 -19.80 3.04 -5.69
N VAL A 568 -18.95 4.07 -5.70
CA VAL A 568 -18.81 4.96 -6.87
C VAL A 568 -17.66 4.48 -7.74
N SER A 569 -17.93 4.35 -9.03
CA SER A 569 -16.98 3.88 -10.02
C SER A 569 -15.86 4.90 -10.28
N ILE A 570 -14.65 4.42 -10.57
CA ILE A 570 -13.55 5.24 -11.07
C ILE A 570 -13.89 5.92 -12.41
N LYS A 571 -14.87 5.39 -13.15
CA LYS A 571 -15.39 5.99 -14.39
C LYS A 571 -16.28 7.20 -14.14
N GLU A 572 -16.75 7.39 -12.92
CA GLU A 572 -17.49 8.58 -12.51
C GLU A 572 -16.58 9.70 -12.01
N ILE A 573 -15.25 9.54 -12.10
CA ILE A 573 -14.31 10.62 -11.82
C ILE A 573 -14.56 11.77 -12.81
N PRO A 574 -14.84 12.98 -12.32
CA PRO A 574 -14.93 14.17 -13.15
C PRO A 574 -13.68 14.41 -14.01
N ASP A 575 -13.88 14.69 -15.31
CA ASP A 575 -12.80 15.15 -16.21
C ASP A 575 -12.03 16.36 -15.65
N GLU A 576 -12.71 17.19 -14.87
CA GLU A 576 -12.19 18.37 -14.18
C GLU A 576 -11.09 18.06 -13.14
N LEU A 577 -11.03 16.82 -12.62
CA LEU A 577 -9.96 16.36 -11.73
C LEU A 577 -8.68 16.02 -12.51
N PHE A 578 -8.80 15.63 -13.79
CA PHE A 578 -7.67 15.34 -14.68
C PHE A 578 -7.10 16.59 -15.38
N GLN A 579 -7.77 17.75 -15.31
CA GLN A 579 -7.35 19.01 -15.96
C GLN A 579 -5.97 19.56 -15.52
N PHE A 580 -5.35 18.99 -14.49
CA PHE A 580 -4.01 19.38 -14.05
C PHE A 580 -2.94 18.32 -14.40
N GLN A 581 -3.24 17.37 -15.29
CA GLN A 581 -2.28 16.38 -15.80
C GLN A 581 -1.37 16.93 -16.92
N GLU A 582 -1.75 18.04 -17.57
CA GLU A 582 -1.11 18.52 -18.81
C GLU A 582 0.10 19.44 -18.64
N GLU A 583 0.59 19.68 -17.41
CA GLU A 583 1.73 20.59 -17.19
C GLU A 583 2.93 19.79 -16.63
N ASP A 584 3.89 19.51 -17.52
CA ASP A 584 5.24 18.99 -17.22
C ASP A 584 6.03 19.85 -16.22
#